data_AF-A0A1H0SQS4-F1
#
_entry.id   AF-A0A1H0SQS4-F1
#
_cell.length_a   1.000
_cell.length_b   1.000
_cell.length_c   1.000
_cell.angle_alpha   90.00
_cell.angle_beta   90.00
_cell.angle_gamma   90.00
#
_symmetry.space_group_name_H-M   'P 1'
#
loop_
_entity.id
_entity.type
_entity.pdbx_description
1 polymer ?
#
loop_
_entity_poly.entity_id
_entity_poly.type
_entity_poly.pdbx_seq_one_letter_code
_entity_poly.pdbx_strand_id
1 'polypeptide(L)'
;MNENIEKSNDGYTIFKPTGVRHEYPHVDLVKQQVTCIVLYREETYMTVIVDLKHDKIQVQGDVDELGDLSMDREALIDMFKQQACFFIDNNISNPQKYYKELINNESY
;
A
#
# COMPACT_ATOMS: atom_id res chain seq x y z
N MET A 1 18.06 -52.72 -1.47
CA MET A 1 16.77 -52.04 -1.26
C MET A 1 16.71 -50.89 -2.24
N ASN A 2 15.82 -50.97 -3.24
CA ASN A 2 15.62 -49.87 -4.19
C ASN A 2 14.54 -48.96 -3.62
N GLU A 3 14.93 -47.79 -3.12
CA GLU A 3 13.99 -46.77 -2.69
C GLU A 3 13.29 -46.18 -3.92
N ASN A 4 12.08 -46.67 -4.19
CA ASN A 4 11.13 -45.96 -5.04
C ASN A 4 10.66 -44.73 -4.25
N ILE A 5 11.20 -43.56 -4.59
CA ILE A 5 10.71 -42.29 -4.08
C ILE A 5 9.37 -42.02 -4.78
N GLU A 6 8.28 -42.44 -4.13
CA GLU A 6 6.92 -42.06 -4.52
C GLU A 6 6.84 -40.53 -4.50
N LYS A 7 6.56 -39.93 -5.67
CA LYS A 7 6.36 -38.47 -5.78
C LYS A 7 5.05 -38.12 -5.07
N SER A 8 5.13 -37.58 -3.86
CA SER A 8 3.99 -36.98 -3.18
C SER A 8 3.41 -35.87 -4.04
N ASN A 9 2.10 -35.95 -4.30
CA ASN A 9 1.35 -35.05 -5.15
C ASN A 9 0.89 -33.80 -4.36
N ASP A 10 1.80 -33.23 -3.55
CA ASP A 10 1.53 -32.05 -2.74
C ASP A 10 1.59 -30.81 -3.64
N GLY A 11 0.42 -30.31 -4.04
CA GLY A 11 0.31 -29.06 -4.77
C GLY A 11 0.83 -27.90 -3.91
N TYR A 12 1.78 -27.13 -4.43
CA TYR A 12 2.31 -25.94 -3.76
C TYR A 12 1.73 -24.67 -4.38
N THR A 13 1.45 -23.67 -3.54
CA THR A 13 0.99 -22.35 -3.98
C THR A 13 2.17 -21.38 -4.00
N ILE A 14 2.32 -20.62 -5.09
CA ILE A 14 3.33 -19.57 -5.21
C ILE A 14 2.64 -18.21 -5.09
N PHE A 15 3.02 -17.42 -4.09
CA PHE A 15 2.63 -16.02 -4.01
C PHE A 15 3.57 -15.17 -4.86
N LYS A 16 3.03 -14.44 -5.83
CA LYS A 16 3.77 -13.49 -6.65
C LYS A 16 3.23 -12.08 -6.38
N PRO A 17 4.11 -11.08 -6.18
CA PRO A 17 3.66 -9.71 -6.02
C PRO A 17 3.01 -9.23 -7.33
N THR A 18 1.90 -8.50 -7.22
CA THR A 18 1.21 -7.93 -8.39
C THR A 18 2.04 -6.83 -9.05
N GLY A 19 2.96 -6.22 -8.30
CA GLY A 19 3.78 -5.10 -8.74
C GLY A 19 3.14 -3.73 -8.51
N VAL A 20 1.90 -3.69 -8.02
CA VAL A 20 1.24 -2.46 -7.57
C VAL A 20 1.90 -2.00 -6.27
N ARG A 21 2.20 -0.70 -6.19
CA ARG A 21 2.83 -0.06 -5.03
C ARG A 21 2.00 1.12 -4.56
N HIS A 22 2.02 1.35 -3.26
CA HIS A 22 1.39 2.49 -2.62
C HIS A 22 2.47 3.36 -1.98
N GLU A 23 2.49 4.63 -2.34
CA GLU A 23 3.46 5.59 -1.80
C GLU A 23 2.75 6.77 -1.14
N TYR A 24 3.43 7.32 -0.12
CA TYR A 24 2.96 8.45 0.66
C TYR A 24 3.99 9.59 0.59
N PRO A 25 4.13 10.23 -0.58
CA PRO A 25 5.19 11.23 -0.81
C PRO A 25 5.05 12.49 0.05
N HIS A 26 3.84 12.79 0.54
CA HIS A 26 3.60 14.00 1.32
C HIS A 26 2.61 13.76 2.46
N VAL A 27 3.04 14.08 3.68
CA VAL A 27 2.21 14.12 4.88
C VAL A 27 2.39 15.48 5.56
N ASP A 28 1.36 16.32 5.51
CA ASP A 28 1.31 17.61 6.18
C ASP A 28 0.57 17.45 7.52
N LEU A 29 1.31 17.39 8.61
CA LEU A 29 0.76 17.28 9.97
C LEU A 29 -0.02 18.52 10.40
N VAL A 30 0.31 19.71 9.87
CA VAL A 30 -0.32 20.98 10.24
C VAL A 30 -1.68 21.13 9.58
N LYS A 31 -1.76 20.77 8.30
CA LYS A 31 -3.02 20.75 7.53
C LYS A 31 -3.81 19.46 7.71
N GLN A 32 -3.21 18.44 8.34
CA GLN A 32 -3.75 17.08 8.44
C GLN A 32 -4.11 16.51 7.06
N GLN A 33 -3.19 16.68 6.12
CA GLN A 33 -3.37 16.27 4.73
C GLN A 33 -2.32 15.23 4.34
N VAL A 34 -2.76 14.17 3.67
CA VAL A 34 -1.89 13.10 3.19
C VAL A 34 -2.12 12.91 1.70
N THR A 35 -1.04 12.84 0.94
CA THR A 35 -1.05 12.47 -0.48
C THR A 35 -0.61 11.02 -0.61
N CYS A 36 -1.47 10.20 -1.19
CA CYS A 36 -1.26 8.80 -1.49
C CYS A 36 -1.21 8.59 -3.01
N ILE A 37 -0.30 7.76 -3.49
CA ILE A 37 -0.15 7.45 -4.91
C ILE A 37 -0.18 5.94 -5.11
N VAL A 38 -0.98 5.47 -6.06
CA VAL A 38 -0.97 4.10 -6.58
C VAL A 38 -0.12 4.07 -7.83
N LEU A 39 0.96 3.27 -7.77
CA LEU A 39 1.95 3.12 -8.84
C LEU A 39 1.92 1.69 -9.37
N TYR A 40 2.01 1.54 -10.68
CA TYR A 40 2.24 0.26 -11.33
C TYR A 40 3.21 0.46 -12.50
N ARG A 41 4.27 -0.35 -12.57
CA ARG A 41 5.33 -0.22 -13.60
C ARG A 41 5.89 1.21 -13.75
N GLU A 42 6.08 1.90 -12.63
CA GLU A 42 6.59 3.28 -12.56
C GLU A 42 5.62 4.35 -13.09
N GLU A 43 4.39 3.97 -13.47
CA GLU A 43 3.33 4.89 -13.86
C GLU A 43 2.34 5.12 -12.71
N THR A 44 1.86 6.36 -12.59
CA THR A 44 0.84 6.73 -11.60
C THR A 44 -0.54 6.52 -12.17
N TYR A 45 -1.31 5.61 -11.56
CA TYR A 45 -2.68 5.30 -11.96
C TYR A 45 -3.69 6.13 -11.18
N MET A 46 -3.45 6.29 -9.87
CA MET A 46 -4.36 6.98 -8.97
C MET A 46 -3.57 7.81 -7.96
N THR A 47 -4.01 9.05 -7.75
CA THR A 47 -3.55 9.92 -6.65
C THR A 47 -4.73 10.25 -5.76
N VAL A 48 -4.58 10.04 -4.46
CA VAL A 48 -5.61 10.33 -3.46
C VAL A 48 -5.04 11.32 -2.46
N ILE A 49 -5.70 12.48 -2.33
CA ILE A 49 -5.39 13.48 -1.32
C ILE A 49 -6.48 13.39 -0.25
N VAL A 50 -6.09 12.93 0.93
CA VAL A 50 -6.96 12.84 2.10
C VAL A 50 -6.72 14.06 2.98
N ASP A 51 -7.73 14.90 3.13
CA ASP A 51 -7.76 16.04 4.05
C ASP A 51 -8.66 15.68 5.23
N LEU A 52 -8.05 15.28 6.34
CA LEU A 52 -8.78 14.87 7.55
C LEU A 52 -9.39 16.06 8.28
N LYS A 53 -8.79 17.26 8.15
CA LYS A 53 -9.26 18.47 8.82
C LYS A 53 -10.63 18.92 8.29
N HIS A 54 -10.84 18.80 6.99
CA HIS A 54 -12.11 19.17 6.34
C HIS A 54 -12.99 17.96 5.99
N ASP A 55 -12.57 16.74 6.36
CA ASP A 55 -13.15 15.46 5.93
C ASP A 55 -13.41 15.42 4.41
N LYS A 56 -12.39 15.80 3.64
CA LYS A 56 -12.45 15.83 2.17
C LYS A 56 -11.46 14.83 1.58
N ILE A 57 -11.91 14.13 0.56
CA ILE A 57 -11.08 13.23 -0.23
C ILE A 57 -11.11 13.71 -1.67
N GLN A 58 -9.94 13.98 -2.23
CA GLN A 58 -9.79 14.29 -3.64
C GLN A 58 -9.09 13.12 -4.30
N VAL A 59 -9.68 12.61 -5.37
CA VAL A 59 -9.14 11.48 -6.14
C VAL A 59 -8.89 11.96 -7.55
N GLN A 60 -7.71 11.66 -8.08
CA GLN A 60 -7.33 11.92 -9.46
C GLN A 60 -6.84 10.62 -10.08
N GLY A 61 -7.25 10.35 -11.31
CA GLY A 61 -7.00 9.06 -11.96
C GLY A 61 -7.91 7.94 -11.45
N ASP A 62 -7.62 6.73 -11.88
CA ASP A 62 -8.42 5.55 -11.61
C ASP A 62 -7.57 4.27 -11.65
N VAL A 63 -8.08 3.18 -11.05
CA VAL A 63 -7.39 1.89 -10.98
C VAL A 63 -8.07 0.81 -11.82
N ASP A 64 -9.14 1.13 -12.54
CA ASP A 64 -9.87 0.20 -13.41
C ASP A 64 -8.93 -0.50 -14.41
N GLU A 65 -7.92 0.21 -14.92
CA GLU A 65 -6.92 -0.35 -15.85
C GLU A 65 -6.03 -1.44 -15.21
N LEU A 66 -5.94 -1.49 -13.88
CA LEU A 66 -5.19 -2.51 -13.15
C LEU A 66 -6.00 -3.82 -13.01
N GLY A 67 -7.33 -3.78 -13.15
CA GLY A 67 -8.20 -4.95 -12.99
C GLY A 67 -7.90 -5.74 -11.72
N ASP A 68 -7.75 -7.06 -11.84
CA ASP A 68 -7.47 -7.98 -10.72
C ASP A 68 -6.09 -7.78 -10.05
N LEU A 69 -5.22 -6.89 -10.58
CA LEU A 69 -3.91 -6.60 -9.98
C LEU A 69 -4.03 -5.68 -8.76
N SER A 70 -5.16 -4.97 -8.64
CA SER A 70 -5.42 -3.97 -7.61
C SER A 70 -6.72 -4.26 -6.88
N MET A 71 -6.86 -3.69 -5.69
CA MET A 71 -8.15 -3.59 -5.03
C MET A 71 -9.04 -2.58 -5.78
N ASP A 72 -10.34 -2.71 -5.59
CA ASP A 72 -11.31 -1.75 -6.08
C ASP A 72 -11.04 -0.35 -5.53
N ARG A 73 -11.42 0.65 -6.31
CA ARG A 73 -11.23 2.07 -6.02
C ARG A 73 -11.71 2.47 -4.61
N GLU A 74 -12.89 2.01 -4.20
CA GLU A 74 -13.46 2.34 -2.89
C GLU A 74 -12.65 1.74 -1.75
N ALA A 75 -12.17 0.50 -1.90
CA ALA A 75 -11.32 -0.16 -0.91
C ALA A 75 -9.97 0.54 -0.75
N LEU A 76 -9.37 1.01 -1.86
CA LEU A 76 -8.15 1.81 -1.82
C LEU A 76 -8.35 3.14 -1.09
N ILE A 77 -9.46 3.84 -1.36
CA ILE A 77 -9.77 5.10 -0.70
C ILE A 77 -9.96 4.90 0.81
N ASP A 78 -10.67 3.85 1.23
CA ASP A 78 -10.84 3.52 2.64
C ASP A 78 -9.50 3.19 3.30
N MET A 79 -8.69 2.33 2.67
CA MET A 79 -7.33 2.02 3.13
C MET A 79 -6.48 3.28 3.29
N PHE A 80 -6.52 4.20 2.33
CA PHE A 80 -5.78 5.46 2.40
C PHE A 80 -6.31 6.39 3.49
N LYS A 81 -7.62 6.40 3.75
CA LYS A 81 -8.18 7.17 4.88
C LYS A 81 -7.66 6.64 6.21
N GLN A 82 -7.63 5.31 6.39
CA GLN A 82 -7.10 4.67 7.60
C GLN A 82 -5.60 4.96 7.78
N GLN A 83 -4.81 4.82 6.71
CA GLN A 83 -3.38 5.14 6.72
C GLN A 83 -3.12 6.61 7.06
N ALA A 84 -3.88 7.54 6.45
CA ALA A 84 -3.75 8.95 6.75
C ALA A 84 -4.04 9.25 8.22
N CYS A 85 -5.11 8.66 8.77
CA CYS A 85 -5.44 8.78 10.19
C CYS A 85 -4.29 8.30 11.07
N PHE A 86 -3.75 7.11 10.79
CA PHE A 86 -2.61 6.55 11.50
C PHE A 86 -1.39 7.49 11.47
N PHE A 87 -1.04 8.06 10.32
CA PHE A 87 0.11 8.96 10.23
C PHE A 87 -0.08 10.26 11.01
N ILE A 88 -1.27 10.86 10.95
CA ILE A 88 -1.55 12.09 11.70
C ILE A 88 -1.57 11.81 13.21
N ASP A 89 -2.26 10.76 13.66
CA ASP A 89 -2.37 10.40 15.07
C ASP A 89 -1.01 10.09 15.71
N ASN A 90 -0.12 9.45 14.96
CA ASN A 90 1.23 9.10 15.42
C ASN A 90 2.28 10.18 15.10
N ASN A 91 1.88 11.34 14.58
CA ASN A 91 2.78 12.44 14.19
C ASN A 91 3.88 12.00 13.20
N ILE A 92 3.55 11.09 12.29
CA ILE A 92 4.45 10.56 11.26
C ILE A 92 4.40 11.45 10.03
N SER A 93 5.39 12.33 9.86
CA SER A 93 5.52 13.18 8.68
C SER A 93 6.26 12.52 7.51
N ASN A 94 6.98 11.41 7.77
CA ASN A 94 7.72 10.67 6.76
C ASN A 94 7.46 9.16 6.88
N PRO A 95 6.42 8.64 6.19
CA PRO A 95 6.08 7.22 6.23
C PRO A 95 7.22 6.30 5.78
N GLN A 96 7.98 6.68 4.74
CA GLN A 96 9.10 5.87 4.24
C GLN A 96 10.18 5.67 5.32
N LYS A 97 10.52 6.73 6.05
CA LYS A 97 11.47 6.64 7.17
C LYS A 97 10.93 5.73 8.28
N TYR A 98 9.67 5.91 8.65
CA TYR A 98 9.01 5.11 9.69
C TYR A 98 9.06 3.60 9.37
N TYR A 99 8.68 3.20 8.16
CA TYR A 99 8.74 1.78 7.77
C TYR A 99 10.16 1.24 7.71
N LYS A 100 11.13 2.04 7.29
CA LYS A 100 12.55 1.63 7.30
C LYS A 100 13.06 1.37 8.72
N GLU A 101 12.68 2.20 9.69
CA GLU A 101 13.05 2.01 11.09
C GLU A 101 12.41 0.76 11.70
N LEU A 102 11.16 0.44 11.34
CA LEU A 102 10.49 -0.80 11.76
C LEU A 102 11.24 -2.06 11.29
N ILE A 103 11.56 -2.13 10.00
CA ILE A 103 12.26 -3.29 9.41
C ILE A 103 13.63 -3.50 10.07
N ASN A 104 14.35 -2.41 10.35
CA ASN A 104 15.66 -2.49 11.00
C ASN A 104 15.57 -2.93 12.47
N ASN A 105 14.49 -2.61 13.17
CA ASN A 105 14.29 -2.96 14.58
C ASN A 105 13.80 -4.40 14.78
N GLU A 106 13.19 -5.05 13.78
CA GLU A 106 12.80 -6.47 13.84
C GLU A 106 13.95 -7.45 13.59
N SER A 107 15.16 -6.94 13.28
CA SER A 107 16.33 -7.76 12.92
C SER A 107 17.25 -8.14 14.11
N TYR A 108 16.72 -8.16 15.35
CA TYR A 108 17.49 -8.50 16.57
C TYR A 108 16.96 -9.73 17.30
#